data_AF-A0A350X6X7-F1
#
_entry.id   AF-A0A350X6X7-F1
#
_cell.length_a   1.000
_cell.length_b   1.000
_cell.length_c   1.000
_cell.angle_alpha   90.00
_cell.angle_beta   90.00
_cell.angle_gamma   90.00
#
_symmetry.space_group_name_H-M   'P 1'
#
loop_
_entity.id
_entity.type
_entity.pdbx_description
1 polymer ?
#
loop_
_entity_poly.entity_id
_entity_poly.type
_entity_poly.pdbx_seq_one_letter_code
_entity_poly.pdbx_strand_id
1 'polypeptide(L)'
;MATKPKIIVLDDDPTGSQTVHSCLLLTRWDVETLRLGLADESPIFFVLTNTRALTPDQATAVTTEVCQNLKVAIAAEGIADFLIVSRSDSTL
;
A
#
# COMPACT_ATOMS: atom_id res chain seq x y z
N MET A 1 10.17 -23.95 4.83
CA MET A 1 10.71 -22.59 4.62
C MET A 1 9.63 -21.63 5.06
N ALA A 2 9.91 -20.68 5.95
CA ALA A 2 8.93 -19.66 6.31
C ALA A 2 8.70 -18.77 5.08
N THR A 3 7.46 -18.74 4.57
CA THR A 3 7.07 -17.76 3.56
C THR A 3 7.21 -16.38 4.19
N LYS A 4 7.89 -15.46 3.50
CA LYS A 4 7.91 -14.06 3.93
C LYS A 4 6.57 -13.46 3.50
N PRO A 5 5.78 -12.88 4.41
CA PRO A 5 4.52 -12.24 4.03
C PRO A 5 4.79 -11.08 3.07
N LYS A 6 3.85 -10.83 2.15
CA LYS A 6 3.87 -9.62 1.33
C LYS A 6 3.46 -8.42 2.19
N ILE A 7 4.29 -7.38 2.25
CA ILE A 7 4.08 -6.18 3.05
C ILE A 7 3.57 -5.07 2.13
N ILE A 8 2.41 -4.51 2.48
CA ILE A 8 1.73 -3.48 1.73
C ILE A 8 1.66 -2.25 2.62
N VAL A 9 2.43 -1.22 2.29
CA VAL A 9 2.48 0.01 3.08
C VAL A 9 1.58 1.06 2.45
N LEU A 10 0.62 1.58 3.21
CA LEU A 10 -0.15 2.77 2.83
C LEU A 10 0.58 3.97 3.44
N ASP A 11 1.08 4.85 2.58
CA ASP A 11 1.87 6.03 2.98
C ASP A 11 1.08 7.31 2.68
N ASP A 12 0.81 8.11 3.71
CA ASP A 12 0.03 9.34 3.61
C ASP A 12 0.86 10.55 3.12
N ASP A 13 2.18 10.42 3.03
CA ASP A 13 3.13 11.44 2.59
C ASP A 13 4.30 10.84 1.79
N PRO A 14 4.69 11.40 0.63
CA PRO A 14 5.83 10.93 -0.14
C PRO A 14 7.19 10.95 0.59
N THR A 15 7.35 11.70 1.68
CA THR A 15 8.64 11.79 2.40
C THR A 15 9.10 10.45 2.97
N GLY A 16 8.17 9.58 3.36
CA GLY A 16 8.46 8.29 3.97
C GLY A 16 9.10 7.26 3.04
N SER A 17 8.80 7.37 1.74
CA SER A 17 9.31 6.47 0.69
C SER A 17 10.72 6.82 0.20
N GLN A 18 11.29 7.97 0.61
CA GLN A 18 12.59 8.44 0.13
C GLN A 18 13.80 7.66 0.68
N THR A 19 13.61 6.87 1.75
CA THR A 19 14.68 6.13 2.44
C THR A 19 14.66 4.63 2.17
N VAL A 20 13.71 4.14 1.36
CA VAL A 20 13.59 2.74 0.94
C VAL A 20 14.05 2.56 -0.50
N HIS A 21 14.71 1.44 -0.78
CA HIS A 21 15.18 1.07 -2.11
C HIS A 21 14.73 -0.36 -2.45
N SER A 22 14.77 -0.72 -3.74
CA SER A 22 14.46 -2.08 -4.22
C SER A 22 13.01 -2.54 -3.91
N CYS A 23 12.07 -1.61 -3.90
CA CYS A 23 10.64 -1.88 -3.82
C CYS A 23 9.86 -0.86 -4.66
N LEU A 24 8.64 -1.21 -5.03
CA LEU A 24 7.79 -0.34 -5.84
C LEU A 24 7.09 0.72 -4.98
N LEU A 25 6.99 1.93 -5.55
CA LEU A 25 6.13 3.00 -5.06
C LEU A 25 5.01 3.22 -6.07
N LEU A 26 3.81 2.81 -5.71
CA LEU A 26 2.61 2.97 -6.52
C LEU A 26 1.95 4.31 -6.18
N THR A 27 1.74 5.15 -7.18
CA THR A 27 1.03 6.43 -7.05
C THR A 27 -0.44 6.35 -7.42
N ARG A 28 -0.91 5.12 -7.71
CA ARG A 28 -2.29 4.78 -8.03
C ARG A 28 -2.64 3.46 -7.34
N TRP A 29 -3.92 3.26 -7.08
CA TRP A 29 -4.45 2.09 -6.38
C TRP A 29 -5.64 1.46 -7.12
N ASP A 30 -5.74 1.66 -8.44
CA ASP A 30 -6.61 0.81 -9.26
C ASP A 30 -6.13 -0.66 -9.20
N VAL A 31 -7.05 -1.60 -9.41
CA VAL A 31 -6.78 -3.02 -9.23
C VAL A 31 -5.62 -3.50 -10.11
N GLU A 32 -5.49 -3.01 -11.34
CA GLU A 32 -4.41 -3.41 -12.24
C GLU A 32 -3.04 -2.96 -11.72
N THR A 33 -2.93 -1.70 -11.28
CA THR A 33 -1.70 -1.18 -10.67
C THR A 33 -1.33 -1.92 -9.39
N LEU A 34 -2.30 -2.25 -8.53
CA LEU A 34 -2.04 -2.99 -7.29
C LEU A 34 -1.54 -4.41 -7.57
N ARG A 35 -2.06 -5.07 -8.62
CA ARG A 35 -1.57 -6.39 -9.03
C ARG A 35 -0.11 -6.36 -9.47
N LEU A 36 0.35 -5.28 -10.10
CA LEU A 36 1.77 -5.10 -10.42
C LEU A 36 2.63 -5.10 -9.14
N GLY A 37 2.22 -4.38 -8.09
CA GLY A 37 2.92 -4.38 -6.81
C GLY A 37 2.91 -5.74 -6.10
N LEU A 38 1.79 -6.45 -6.17
CA LEU A 38 1.63 -7.78 -5.59
C LEU A 38 2.48 -8.84 -6.31
N ALA A 39 2.64 -8.73 -7.63
CA ALA A 39 3.41 -9.67 -8.45
C ALA A 39 4.93 -9.39 -8.43
N ASP A 40 5.37 -8.23 -7.93
CA ASP A 40 6.79 -7.87 -7.85
C ASP A 40 7.59 -8.85 -6.96
N GLU A 41 8.87 -9.05 -7.27
CA GLU A 41 9.73 -9.94 -6.49
C GLU A 41 10.01 -9.40 -5.08
N SER A 42 9.93 -8.08 -4.89
CA SER A 42 10.10 -7.47 -3.59
C SER A 42 9.00 -7.92 -2.64
N PRO A 43 9.34 -8.29 -1.38
CA PRO A 43 8.35 -8.66 -0.39
C PRO A 43 7.57 -7.44 0.12
N ILE A 44 7.92 -6.22 -0.30
CA ILE A 44 7.32 -4.97 0.16
C ILE A 44 7.04 -4.03 -1.01
N PHE A 45 5.93 -3.32 -0.96
CA PHE A 45 5.68 -2.16 -1.83
C PHE A 45 4.86 -1.10 -1.09
N PHE A 46 4.89 0.12 -1.62
CA PHE A 46 4.23 1.28 -1.07
C PHE A 46 3.10 1.72 -1.99
N VAL A 47 1.99 2.14 -1.39
CA VAL A 47 0.88 2.83 -2.05
C VAL A 47 0.84 4.22 -1.46
N LEU A 48 1.18 5.21 -2.28
CA LEU A 48 1.14 6.61 -1.89
C LEU A 48 -0.30 7.12 -1.97
N THR A 49 -0.95 7.30 -0.83
CA THR A 49 -2.32 7.82 -0.74
C THR A 49 -2.35 9.34 -0.72
N ASN A 50 -1.25 9.98 -0.27
CA ASN A 50 -1.09 11.43 -0.19
C ASN A 50 -2.24 12.13 0.58
N THR A 51 -2.74 11.47 1.63
CA THR A 51 -3.92 11.91 2.39
C THR A 51 -3.60 12.92 3.50
N ARG A 52 -2.32 13.22 3.76
CA ARG A 52 -1.88 14.07 4.89
C ARG A 52 -2.54 15.44 4.96
N ALA A 53 -2.81 16.07 3.82
CA ALA A 53 -3.43 17.40 3.75
C ALA A 53 -4.96 17.36 3.62
N LEU A 54 -5.56 16.18 3.59
CA LEU A 54 -6.99 15.99 3.41
C LEU A 54 -7.75 16.08 4.73
N THR A 55 -9.05 16.34 4.65
CA THR A 55 -9.91 16.23 5.83
C THR A 55 -10.01 14.77 6.29
N PRO A 56 -10.35 14.50 7.57
CA PRO A 56 -10.54 13.14 8.07
C PRO A 56 -11.53 12.32 7.22
N ASP A 57 -12.62 12.93 6.74
CA ASP A 57 -13.61 12.26 5.91
C ASP A 57 -13.03 11.88 4.54
N GLN A 58 -12.26 12.77 3.92
CA GLN A 58 -11.59 12.52 2.65
C GLN A 58 -10.51 11.44 2.79
N ALA A 59 -9.69 11.50 3.85
CA ALA A 59 -8.67 10.48 4.13
C ALA A 59 -9.31 9.11 4.38
N THR A 60 -10.45 9.07 5.08
CA THR A 60 -11.23 7.84 5.31
C THR A 60 -11.76 7.27 4.00
N ALA A 61 -12.29 8.12 3.11
CA ALA A 61 -12.79 7.69 1.80
C ALA A 61 -11.67 7.09 0.95
N VAL A 62 -10.51 7.76 0.85
CA VAL A 62 -9.34 7.25 0.10
C VAL A 62 -8.83 5.94 0.68
N THR A 63 -8.67 5.86 2.01
CA THR A 63 -8.19 4.63 2.66
C THR A 63 -9.15 3.46 2.45
N THR A 64 -10.46 3.74 2.48
CA THR A 64 -11.50 2.74 2.21
C THR A 64 -11.42 2.22 0.78
N GLU A 65 -11.26 3.12 -0.19
CA GLU A 65 -11.13 2.80 -1.61
C GLU A 65 -9.88 1.93 -1.87
N VAL A 66 -8.73 2.33 -1.32
CA VAL A 66 -7.48 1.58 -1.41
C VAL A 66 -7.64 0.18 -0.82
N CYS A 67 -8.26 0.05 0.36
CA CYS A 67 -8.52 -1.25 0.99
C CYS A 67 -9.46 -2.14 0.17
N GLN A 68 -10.49 -1.56 -0.47
CA GLN A 68 -11.41 -2.30 -1.32
C GLN A 68 -10.70 -2.84 -2.57
N ASN A 69 -9.92 -2.01 -3.26
CA ASN A 69 -9.18 -2.44 -4.44
C ASN A 69 -8.08 -3.45 -4.09
N LEU A 70 -7.40 -3.28 -2.94
CA LEU A 70 -6.44 -4.26 -2.44
C LEU A 70 -7.06 -5.62 -2.17
N LYS A 71 -8.26 -5.69 -1.56
CA LYS A 71 -8.97 -6.95 -1.37
C LYS A 71 -9.20 -7.68 -2.69
N VAL A 72 -9.63 -6.96 -3.72
CA VAL A 72 -9.85 -7.53 -5.07
C VAL A 72 -8.52 -8.01 -5.68
N ALA A 73 -7.48 -7.19 -5.62
CA ALA A 73 -6.17 -7.51 -6.18
C ALA A 73 -5.50 -8.71 -5.48
N ILE A 74 -5.52 -8.75 -4.15
CA ILE A 74 -4.97 -9.84 -3.33
C ILE A 74 -5.69 -11.16 -3.64
N ALA A 75 -7.01 -11.14 -3.75
CA ALA A 75 -7.79 -12.32 -4.11
C ALA A 75 -7.45 -12.80 -5.54
N ALA A 76 -7.24 -11.88 -6.49
CA ALA A 76 -6.87 -12.21 -7.86
C ALA A 76 -5.46 -12.82 -7.97
N GLU A 77 -4.51 -12.40 -7.12
CA GLU A 77 -3.15 -12.95 -7.06
C GLU A 77 -3.02 -14.19 -6.14
N GLY A 78 -4.09 -14.57 -5.44
CA GLY A 78 -4.10 -15.75 -4.55
C GLY A 78 -3.16 -15.62 -3.34
N ILE A 79 -2.89 -14.40 -2.88
CA ILE A 79 -1.95 -14.14 -1.78
C ILE A 79 -2.67 -14.36 -0.44
N ALA A 80 -2.23 -15.37 0.32
CA ALA A 80 -2.79 -15.71 1.62
C ALA A 80 -2.04 -15.07 2.80
N ASP A 81 -0.74 -14.79 2.63
CA ASP A 81 0.15 -14.30 3.69
C ASP A 81 0.62 -12.88 3.37
N PHE A 82 -0.05 -11.90 3.97
CA PHE A 82 0.24 -10.48 3.75
C PHE A 82 0.04 -9.65 5.02
N LEU A 83 0.70 -8.51 5.07
CA LEU A 83 0.56 -7.50 6.11
C LEU A 83 0.25 -6.15 5.48
N ILE A 84 -0.79 -5.48 5.96
CA ILE A 84 -1.07 -4.09 5.60
C ILE A 84 -0.55 -3.21 6.74
N VAL A 85 0.31 -2.26 6.39
CA VAL A 85 0.88 -1.29 7.34
C VAL A 85 0.35 0.08 6.96
N SER A 86 -0.41 0.69 7.86
CA SER A 86 -0.76 2.11 7.75
C SER A 86 0.40 2.91 8.33
N ARG A 87 1.08 3.69 7.49
CA ARG A 87 2.13 4.60 7.91
C ARG A 87 1.58 6.01 7.89
N SER A 88 1.70 6.68 9.02
CA SER A 88 1.45 8.12 9.18
C SER A 88 2.60 8.76 9.93
N ASP A 89 2.75 10.07 9.81
CA ASP A 89 3.80 10.80 10.51
C ASP A 89 3.64 10.71 12.03
N SER A 90 4.77 10.63 12.76
CA SER A 90 4.83 10.35 14.20
C SER A 90 4.53 11.55 15.09
N THR A 91 4.22 12.70 14.49
CA THR A 91 4.07 13.99 15.17
C THR A 91 2.62 14.38 15.48
N LEU A 92 1.66 13.49 15.20
CA LEU A 92 0.23 13.64 15.46
C LEU A 92 -0.31 12.58 16.44
#